data_AF-A0A368EQN3-F1
#
_entry.id   AF-A0A368EQN3-F1
#
_cell.length_a   1.000
_cell.length_b   1.000
_cell.length_c   1.000
_cell.angle_alpha   90.00
_cell.angle_beta   90.00
_cell.angle_gamma   90.00
#
_symmetry.space_group_name_H-M   'P 1'
#
loop_
_entity.id
_entity.type
_entity.pdbx_description
1 polymer ?
#
loop_
_entity_poly.entity_id
_entity_poly.type
_entity_poly.pdbx_seq_one_letter_code
_entity_poly.pdbx_strand_id
1 'polypeptide(L)'
;MDKTHSGKIMKKIIILFMLFMSMSLSVAQKQGSYAGGFLRMGTSARAVAMGSSFTAEIDKGFAAYHNPATLTHLKKSHVGFSNHFLMLDRQLMTVNISMPLPPSAAIGVSWIGAGVDNIDGRSMAGEHTKNLSTSENAYMLSFAQTMLPWLSIGLNVKVLRHQLPVNSMDLTGKGVGMDFGIFIKTKSGANYGIMVQDLNSRYQWKTDKIFERGKVYIEQFPTMYRFGSTFNYSKAYITTDAGIVMSGSNLVAYTARFGVEYKYLEHYYLRGGFGNGRVGVGLGLDWSLFEDMDSRLDYAFTLEGAAGISHVFTYAFTF
;
A
#
# COMPACT_ATOMS: atom_id res chain seq x y z
N MET A 1 20.66 -37.31 -2.71
CA MET A 1 20.32 -36.32 -1.66
C MET A 1 19.11 -36.84 -0.91
N ASP A 2 19.28 -37.02 0.39
CA ASP A 2 18.50 -37.93 1.23
C ASP A 2 17.14 -37.32 1.66
N LYS A 3 16.04 -38.08 1.48
CA LYS A 3 14.65 -37.62 1.74
C LYS A 3 14.42 -37.23 3.20
N THR A 4 15.23 -37.78 4.11
CA THR A 4 15.20 -37.53 5.56
C THR A 4 15.70 -36.13 5.95
N HIS A 5 16.62 -35.54 5.19
CA HIS A 5 17.17 -34.21 5.46
C HIS A 5 16.21 -33.09 5.04
N SER A 6 15.50 -33.27 3.93
CA SER A 6 14.49 -32.34 3.43
C SER A 6 13.32 -32.16 4.42
N GLY A 7 12.84 -33.26 5.03
CA GLY A 7 11.75 -33.21 6.01
C GLY A 7 12.09 -32.45 7.30
N LYS A 8 13.33 -32.55 7.79
CA LYS A 8 13.78 -31.79 8.97
C LYS A 8 13.89 -30.29 8.69
N ILE A 9 14.34 -29.91 7.49
CA ILE A 9 14.42 -28.51 7.06
C ILE A 9 13.01 -27.92 6.91
N MET A 10 12.10 -28.66 6.27
CA MET A 10 10.71 -28.22 6.09
C MET A 10 9.98 -28.03 7.43
N LYS A 11 10.19 -28.94 8.41
CA LYS A 11 9.68 -28.73 9.78
C LYS A 11 10.22 -27.46 10.43
N LYS A 12 11.52 -27.16 10.30
CA LYS A 12 12.10 -25.93 10.85
C LYS A 12 11.54 -24.66 10.19
N ILE A 13 11.33 -24.68 8.87
CA ILE A 13 10.71 -23.57 8.13
C ILE A 13 9.27 -23.35 8.60
N ILE A 14 8.48 -24.42 8.76
CA ILE A 14 7.10 -24.36 9.24
C ILE A 14 7.04 -23.80 10.67
N ILE A 15 7.93 -24.24 11.56
CA ILE A 15 8.01 -23.71 12.93
C ILE A 15 8.39 -22.23 12.94
N LEU A 16 9.38 -21.82 12.12
CA LEU A 16 9.80 -20.43 12.02
C LEU A 16 8.68 -19.54 11.45
N PHE A 17 7.94 -20.04 10.46
CA PHE A 17 6.77 -19.37 9.89
C PHE A 17 5.64 -19.21 10.92
N MET A 18 5.34 -20.25 11.71
CA MET A 18 4.37 -20.16 12.79
C MET A 18 4.78 -19.16 13.88
N LEU A 19 6.07 -19.16 14.26
CA LEU A 19 6.61 -18.22 15.25
C LEU A 19 6.49 -16.77 14.74
N PHE A 20 6.82 -16.55 13.46
CA PHE A 20 6.69 -15.26 12.79
C PHE A 20 5.24 -14.77 12.71
N MET A 21 4.29 -15.66 12.42
CA MET A 21 2.86 -15.34 12.41
C MET A 21 2.36 -14.94 13.81
N SER A 22 2.82 -15.64 14.85
CA SER A 22 2.40 -15.36 16.24
C SER A 22 2.89 -14.00 16.77
N MET A 23 4.08 -13.55 16.40
CA MET A 23 4.59 -12.22 16.79
C MET A 23 3.84 -11.07 16.11
N SER A 24 3.27 -11.31 14.92
CA SER A 24 2.60 -10.26 14.14
C SER A 24 1.21 -9.90 14.66
N LEU A 25 0.50 -10.84 15.29
CA LEU A 25 -0.87 -10.64 15.78
C LEU A 25 -0.95 -9.69 16.99
N SER A 26 0.04 -9.73 17.89
CA SER A 26 0.02 -8.94 19.13
C SER A 26 0.30 -7.43 18.95
N VAL A 27 0.76 -7.02 17.77
CA VAL A 27 1.26 -5.64 17.52
C VAL A 27 0.30 -4.81 16.66
N ALA A 28 -0.65 -5.44 15.97
CA ALA A 28 -1.58 -4.76 15.06
C ALA A 28 -2.50 -3.73 15.75
N GLN A 29 -2.88 -3.97 17.01
CA GLN A 29 -3.88 -3.16 17.72
C GLN A 29 -3.41 -1.72 18.02
N LYS A 30 -2.10 -1.47 18.17
CA LYS A 30 -1.55 -0.12 18.43
C LYS A 30 -1.44 0.76 17.18
N GLN A 31 -1.37 0.17 15.99
CA GLN A 31 -1.18 0.90 14.74
C GLN A 31 -2.48 1.52 14.20
N GLY A 32 -3.63 0.89 14.49
CA GLY A 32 -4.93 1.27 13.94
C GLY A 32 -5.49 2.61 14.44
N SER A 33 -5.01 3.12 15.58
CA SER A 33 -5.49 4.37 16.20
C SER A 33 -4.90 5.65 15.61
N TYR A 34 -3.94 5.54 14.69
CA TYR A 34 -3.26 6.69 14.10
C TYR A 34 -3.84 7.09 12.74
N ALA A 35 -3.87 8.38 12.47
CA ALA A 35 -4.30 8.94 11.20
C ALA A 35 -3.53 8.41 9.98
N GLY A 36 -4.11 8.59 8.79
CA GLY A 36 -3.54 8.10 7.54
C GLY A 36 -3.66 6.59 7.35
N GLY A 37 -4.62 5.94 8.04
CA GLY A 37 -4.85 4.50 7.95
C GLY A 37 -5.04 4.02 6.51
N PHE A 38 -5.74 4.82 5.69
CA PHE A 38 -5.99 4.51 4.28
C PHE A 38 -4.71 4.36 3.43
N LEU A 39 -3.63 5.10 3.76
CA LEU A 39 -2.33 4.98 3.09
C LEU A 39 -1.54 3.71 3.46
N ARG A 40 -2.09 2.89 4.36
CA ARG A 40 -1.45 1.64 4.83
C ARG A 40 -2.23 0.40 4.42
N MET A 41 -3.36 0.55 3.74
CA MET A 41 -4.23 -0.57 3.33
C MET A 41 -3.72 -1.34 2.11
N GLY A 42 -2.83 -0.73 1.32
CA GLY A 42 -2.36 -1.24 0.03
C GLY A 42 -3.16 -0.62 -1.12
N THR A 43 -2.57 -0.59 -2.32
CA THR A 43 -3.15 0.11 -3.48
C THR A 43 -3.65 -0.81 -4.57
N SER A 44 -2.89 -1.85 -4.92
CA SER A 44 -3.24 -2.80 -5.99
C SER A 44 -3.67 -4.15 -5.42
N ALA A 45 -4.53 -4.87 -6.14
CA ALA A 45 -4.92 -6.24 -5.82
C ALA A 45 -3.68 -7.15 -5.75
N ARG A 46 -2.72 -6.97 -6.67
CA ARG A 46 -1.43 -7.68 -6.62
C ARG A 46 -0.67 -7.43 -5.31
N ALA A 47 -0.52 -6.16 -4.91
CA ALA A 47 0.14 -5.82 -3.64
C ALA A 47 -0.62 -6.38 -2.44
N VAL A 48 -1.94 -6.18 -2.39
CA VAL A 48 -2.79 -6.60 -1.28
C VAL A 48 -2.80 -8.14 -1.13
N ALA A 49 -2.91 -8.89 -2.23
CA ALA A 49 -2.83 -10.36 -2.23
C ALA A 49 -1.48 -10.88 -1.73
N MET A 50 -0.40 -10.14 -1.96
CA MET A 50 0.95 -10.48 -1.54
C MET A 50 1.33 -9.83 -0.20
N GLY A 51 0.37 -9.41 0.63
CA GLY A 51 0.64 -8.85 1.96
C GLY A 51 1.27 -7.45 1.95
N SER A 52 1.27 -6.74 0.82
CA SER A 52 1.85 -5.40 0.63
C SER A 52 3.36 -5.32 0.92
N SER A 53 4.11 -6.42 0.77
CA SER A 53 5.58 -6.50 0.91
C SER A 53 6.34 -5.92 -0.30
N PHE A 54 5.95 -4.73 -0.75
CA PHE A 54 6.32 -4.20 -2.07
C PHE A 54 7.43 -3.15 -2.02
N THR A 55 8.14 -3.02 -0.90
CA THR A 55 9.23 -2.04 -0.72
C THR A 55 10.40 -2.27 -1.68
N ALA A 56 10.65 -3.52 -2.09
CA ALA A 56 11.65 -3.88 -3.10
C ALA A 56 11.02 -4.46 -4.37
N GLU A 57 9.74 -4.17 -4.61
CA GLU A 57 8.98 -4.69 -5.75
C GLU A 57 8.69 -3.59 -6.78
N ILE A 58 8.74 -3.95 -8.05
CA ILE A 58 8.36 -3.08 -9.16
C ILE A 58 6.92 -3.42 -9.58
N ASP A 59 5.95 -2.76 -8.94
CA ASP A 59 4.54 -2.98 -9.27
C ASP A 59 4.10 -2.14 -10.47
N LYS A 60 4.01 -2.76 -11.65
CA LYS A 60 3.60 -2.06 -12.87
C LYS A 60 2.22 -1.42 -12.67
N GLY A 61 2.11 -0.13 -12.99
CA GLY A 61 0.88 0.63 -12.77
C GLY A 61 0.76 1.30 -11.39
N PHE A 62 1.56 0.92 -10.37
CA PHE A 62 1.52 1.52 -9.02
C PHE A 62 2.92 1.70 -8.37
N ALA A 63 3.99 1.64 -9.17
CA ALA A 63 5.38 1.55 -8.70
C ALA A 63 5.76 2.60 -7.65
N ALA A 64 5.30 3.84 -7.82
CA ALA A 64 5.65 4.95 -6.94
C ALA A 64 5.16 4.80 -5.49
N TYR A 65 4.08 4.05 -5.26
CA TYR A 65 3.36 4.06 -3.99
C TYR A 65 4.14 3.39 -2.85
N HIS A 66 4.67 2.20 -3.08
CA HIS A 66 5.37 1.46 -2.04
C HIS A 66 6.84 1.86 -1.90
N ASN A 67 7.47 2.26 -3.01
CA ASN A 67 8.81 2.82 -3.02
C ASN A 67 9.02 3.65 -4.31
N PRO A 68 9.11 4.99 -4.24
CA PRO A 68 9.30 5.83 -5.42
C PRO A 68 10.55 5.50 -6.23
N ALA A 69 11.61 4.98 -5.60
CA ALA A 69 12.85 4.64 -6.30
C ALA A 69 12.68 3.53 -7.36
N THR A 70 11.58 2.76 -7.30
CA THR A 70 11.29 1.71 -8.28
C THR A 70 10.82 2.27 -9.64
N LEU A 71 10.37 3.53 -9.69
CA LEU A 71 9.83 4.18 -10.89
C LEU A 71 10.81 4.16 -12.08
N THR A 72 12.10 4.34 -11.83
CA THR A 72 13.11 4.39 -12.91
C THR A 72 13.34 3.06 -13.61
N HIS A 73 12.76 1.97 -13.10
CA HIS A 73 12.84 0.64 -13.71
C HIS A 73 11.67 0.32 -14.63
N LEU A 74 10.70 1.23 -14.77
CA LEU A 74 9.65 1.14 -15.78
C LEU A 74 10.25 1.45 -17.16
N LYS A 75 9.98 0.57 -18.14
CA LYS A 75 10.46 0.74 -19.52
C LYS A 75 9.50 1.57 -20.39
N LYS A 76 8.24 1.59 -20.01
CA LYS A 76 7.12 2.23 -20.71
C LYS A 76 6.31 3.04 -19.70
N SER A 77 5.41 3.88 -20.19
CA SER A 77 4.44 4.56 -19.35
C SER A 77 3.40 3.56 -18.88
N HIS A 78 2.85 3.81 -17.69
CA HIS A 78 1.83 2.96 -17.12
C HIS A 78 0.71 3.81 -16.52
N VAL A 79 -0.52 3.34 -16.65
CA VAL A 79 -1.67 3.82 -15.89
C VAL A 79 -2.27 2.65 -15.12
N GLY A 80 -2.63 2.90 -13.87
CA GLY A 80 -3.25 1.93 -12.98
C GLY A 80 -4.50 2.50 -12.34
N PHE A 81 -5.54 1.68 -12.28
CA PHE A 81 -6.77 1.93 -11.53
C PHE A 81 -7.02 0.78 -10.59
N SER A 82 -7.36 1.06 -9.33
CA SER A 82 -7.70 0.05 -8.35
C SER A 82 -8.88 0.50 -7.51
N ASN A 83 -9.78 -0.43 -7.22
CA ASN A 83 -10.89 -0.22 -6.31
C ASN A 83 -10.95 -1.34 -5.27
N HIS A 84 -10.97 -0.95 -4.01
CA HIS A 84 -10.99 -1.82 -2.85
C HIS A 84 -12.31 -1.64 -2.12
N PHE A 85 -13.19 -2.64 -2.26
CA PHE A 85 -14.46 -2.73 -1.56
C PHE A 85 -14.22 -3.31 -0.17
N LEU A 86 -14.55 -2.51 0.85
CA LEU A 86 -14.38 -2.84 2.25
C LEU A 86 -15.76 -3.03 2.90
N MET A 87 -15.79 -3.71 4.03
CA MET A 87 -17.02 -3.77 4.84
C MET A 87 -17.43 -2.39 5.34
N LEU A 88 -18.72 -2.26 5.67
CA LEU A 88 -19.40 -1.03 6.10
C LEU A 88 -19.48 0.03 4.99
N ASP A 89 -19.72 -0.40 3.75
CA ASP A 89 -19.87 0.44 2.56
C ASP A 89 -18.68 1.40 2.33
N ARG A 90 -17.51 1.02 2.87
CA ARG A 90 -16.27 1.75 2.68
C ARG A 90 -15.64 1.37 1.35
N GLN A 91 -15.02 2.35 0.72
CA GLN A 91 -14.27 2.16 -0.50
C GLN A 91 -12.91 2.85 -0.41
N LEU A 92 -11.92 2.25 -1.06
CA LEU A 92 -10.60 2.82 -1.27
C LEU A 92 -10.25 2.70 -2.76
N MET A 93 -10.09 3.84 -3.41
CA MET A 93 -9.78 3.96 -4.83
C MET A 93 -8.35 4.46 -4.99
N THR A 94 -7.63 3.91 -5.95
CA THR A 94 -6.30 4.38 -6.33
C THR A 94 -6.22 4.56 -7.83
N VAL A 95 -5.73 5.72 -8.26
CA VAL A 95 -5.34 5.99 -9.65
C VAL A 95 -3.87 6.35 -9.65
N ASN A 96 -3.10 5.80 -10.58
CA ASN A 96 -1.70 6.12 -10.73
C ASN A 96 -1.32 6.22 -12.21
N ILE A 97 -0.48 7.18 -12.53
CA ILE A 97 0.17 7.33 -13.83
C ILE A 97 1.67 7.42 -13.56
N SER A 98 2.47 6.72 -14.33
CA SER A 98 3.93 6.72 -14.21
C SER A 98 4.56 6.75 -15.58
N MET A 99 5.58 7.60 -15.75
CA MET A 99 6.23 7.83 -17.04
C MET A 99 7.75 7.85 -16.85
N PRO A 100 8.50 7.03 -17.60
CA PRO A 100 9.96 7.14 -17.63
C PRO A 100 10.37 8.45 -18.31
N LEU A 101 11.43 9.07 -17.80
CA LEU A 101 12.07 10.25 -18.38
C LEU A 101 13.53 9.88 -18.71
N PRO A 102 13.78 9.36 -19.93
CA PRO A 102 15.13 9.00 -20.36
C PRO A 102 16.10 10.20 -20.23
N PRO A 103 17.37 9.96 -19.86
CA PRO A 103 18.02 8.65 -19.78
C PRO A 103 17.92 7.94 -18.41
N SER A 104 17.58 8.63 -17.32
CA SER A 104 17.78 8.08 -15.96
C SER A 104 16.71 8.45 -14.92
N ALA A 105 15.73 9.28 -15.30
CA ALA A 105 14.68 9.77 -14.40
C ALA A 105 13.34 9.07 -14.67
N ALA A 106 12.40 9.23 -13.75
CA ALA A 106 11.00 8.89 -13.94
C ALA A 106 10.11 9.76 -13.05
N ILE A 107 8.88 10.01 -13.51
CA ILE A 107 7.87 10.74 -12.75
C ILE A 107 6.61 9.90 -12.58
N GLY A 108 5.84 10.20 -11.54
CA GLY A 108 4.53 9.62 -11.32
C GLY A 108 3.57 10.62 -10.68
N VAL A 109 2.28 10.42 -10.94
CA VAL A 109 1.19 11.14 -10.29
C VAL A 109 0.19 10.10 -9.82
N SER A 110 -0.22 10.18 -8.57
CA SER A 110 -1.21 9.26 -8.01
C SER A 110 -2.27 10.00 -7.20
N TRP A 111 -3.46 9.42 -7.17
CA TRP A 111 -4.54 9.79 -6.27
C TRP A 111 -4.99 8.55 -5.50
N ILE A 112 -5.06 8.67 -4.18
CA ILE A 112 -5.67 7.67 -3.30
C ILE A 112 -6.84 8.34 -2.59
N GLY A 113 -8.04 7.80 -2.77
CA GLY A 113 -9.26 8.29 -2.15
C GLY A 113 -9.89 7.18 -1.31
N ALA A 114 -10.16 7.45 -0.04
CA ALA A 114 -10.96 6.61 0.83
C ALA A 114 -12.23 7.33 1.23
N GLY A 115 -13.32 6.60 1.42
CA GLY A 115 -14.57 7.21 1.85
C GLY A 115 -15.64 6.20 2.19
N VAL A 116 -16.71 6.73 2.76
CA VAL A 116 -17.97 6.03 2.97
C VAL A 116 -19.10 7.04 2.82
N ASP A 117 -20.15 6.60 2.15
CA ASP A 117 -21.35 7.37 1.88
C ASP A 117 -22.53 6.80 2.68
N ASN A 118 -23.65 7.53 2.68
CA ASN A 118 -24.91 7.09 3.29
C ASN A 118 -24.79 6.67 4.78
N ILE A 119 -23.92 7.32 5.54
CA ILE A 119 -23.89 7.16 6.99
C ILE A 119 -25.19 7.76 7.55
N ASP A 120 -25.99 6.93 8.23
CA ASP A 120 -27.24 7.35 8.88
C ASP A 120 -26.97 8.30 10.05
N GLY A 121 -27.20 9.60 9.83
CA GLY A 121 -27.06 10.62 10.87
C GLY A 121 -28.30 10.65 11.76
N ARG A 122 -28.12 10.50 13.08
CA ARG A 122 -29.22 10.49 14.05
C ARG A 122 -29.12 11.62 15.07
N SER A 123 -30.28 12.09 15.52
CA SER A 123 -30.39 13.03 16.64
C SER A 123 -30.16 12.33 17.98
N MET A 124 -30.07 13.10 19.08
CA MET A 124 -29.98 12.55 20.44
C MET A 124 -31.20 11.68 20.82
N ALA A 125 -32.35 11.89 20.17
CA ALA A 125 -33.56 11.10 20.35
C ALA A 125 -33.58 9.82 19.48
N GLY A 126 -32.55 9.60 18.64
CA GLY A 126 -32.46 8.46 17.74
C GLY A 126 -33.14 8.66 16.39
N GLU A 127 -33.86 9.77 16.19
CA GLU A 127 -34.51 10.08 14.91
C GLU A 127 -33.51 10.35 13.80
N HIS A 128 -33.79 9.83 12.59
CA HIS A 128 -33.00 10.12 11.39
C HIS A 128 -32.99 11.62 11.11
N THR A 129 -31.81 12.15 10.78
CA THR A 129 -31.62 13.57 10.42
C THR A 129 -31.30 13.71 8.95
N LYS A 130 -30.17 13.13 8.50
CA LYS A 130 -29.70 13.15 7.12
C LYS A 130 -28.63 12.09 6.93
N ASN A 131 -28.39 11.75 5.66
CA ASN A 131 -27.24 10.96 5.27
C ASN A 131 -25.96 11.80 5.29
N LEU A 132 -24.94 11.28 5.96
CA LEU A 132 -23.60 11.85 6.05
C LEU A 132 -22.63 11.04 5.17
N SER A 133 -21.55 11.69 4.76
CA SER A 133 -20.44 11.04 4.05
C SER A 133 -19.11 11.61 4.50
N THR A 134 -18.06 10.82 4.41
CA THR A 134 -16.68 11.24 4.67
C THR A 134 -15.78 10.90 3.48
N SER A 135 -14.79 11.74 3.24
CA SER A 135 -13.75 11.47 2.25
C SER A 135 -12.38 11.85 2.76
N GLU A 136 -11.40 11.01 2.47
CA GLU A 136 -9.99 11.18 2.78
C GLU A 136 -9.20 10.97 1.49
N ASN A 137 -8.41 11.96 1.08
CA ASN A 137 -7.73 12.02 -0.19
C ASN A 137 -6.25 12.32 -0.01
N ALA A 138 -5.41 11.59 -0.74
CA ALA A 138 -4.00 11.90 -0.94
C ALA A 138 -3.71 12.05 -2.43
N TYR A 139 -3.19 13.21 -2.81
CA TYR A 139 -2.60 13.44 -4.12
C TYR A 139 -1.10 13.36 -3.99
N MET A 140 -0.46 12.57 -4.84
CA MET A 140 0.95 12.25 -4.73
C MET A 140 1.67 12.60 -6.03
N LEU A 141 2.74 13.37 -5.92
CA LEU A 141 3.70 13.60 -7.00
C LEU A 141 4.98 12.85 -6.67
N SER A 142 5.48 12.10 -7.63
CA SER A 142 6.60 11.19 -7.46
C SER A 142 7.70 11.51 -8.45
N PHE A 143 8.94 11.53 -7.98
CA PHE A 143 10.12 11.67 -8.81
C PHE A 143 11.17 10.66 -8.38
N ALA A 144 11.85 10.04 -9.35
CA ALA A 144 12.91 9.11 -9.09
C ALA A 144 14.06 9.28 -10.08
N GLN A 145 15.27 8.97 -9.60
CA GLN A 145 16.49 9.12 -10.37
C GLN A 145 17.38 7.90 -10.15
N THR A 146 17.90 7.37 -11.25
CA THR A 146 18.95 6.34 -11.24
C THR A 146 20.28 7.01 -10.97
N MET A 147 20.86 6.74 -9.81
CA MET A 147 22.16 7.31 -9.39
C MET A 147 23.32 6.48 -9.90
N LEU A 148 23.18 5.16 -9.86
CA LEU A 148 24.12 4.19 -10.41
C LEU A 148 23.33 3.10 -11.15
N PRO A 149 23.95 2.30 -12.04
CA PRO A 149 23.23 1.24 -12.76
C PRO A 149 22.50 0.22 -11.87
N TRP A 150 22.88 0.13 -10.59
CA TRP A 150 22.31 -0.76 -9.59
C TRP A 150 21.58 -0.02 -8.44
N LEU A 151 21.59 1.32 -8.42
CA LEU A 151 21.05 2.15 -7.34
C LEU A 151 20.16 3.26 -7.88
N SER A 152 18.92 3.31 -7.41
CA SER A 152 18.01 4.44 -7.64
C SER A 152 17.50 4.99 -6.31
N ILE A 153 17.15 6.27 -6.34
CA ILE A 153 16.48 6.96 -5.25
C ILE A 153 15.18 7.59 -5.75
N GLY A 154 14.24 7.81 -4.85
CA GLY A 154 12.99 8.47 -5.19
C GLY A 154 12.38 9.23 -4.02
N LEU A 155 11.51 10.16 -4.37
CA LEU A 155 10.78 11.02 -3.45
C LEU A 155 9.30 11.03 -3.86
N ASN A 156 8.39 10.92 -2.89
CA ASN A 156 7.01 11.38 -3.08
C ASN A 156 6.73 12.60 -2.23
N VAL A 157 5.96 13.53 -2.80
CA VAL A 157 5.31 14.62 -2.08
C VAL A 157 3.81 14.36 -2.10
N LYS A 158 3.18 14.34 -0.93
CA LYS A 158 1.75 14.08 -0.75
C LYS A 158 1.03 15.34 -0.30
N VAL A 159 -0.11 15.64 -0.91
CA VAL A 159 -1.08 16.62 -0.43
C VAL A 159 -2.27 15.85 0.13
N LEU A 160 -2.53 16.05 1.43
CA LEU A 160 -3.51 15.29 2.20
C LEU A 160 -4.73 16.16 2.50
N ARG A 161 -5.93 15.60 2.30
CA ARG A 161 -7.20 16.26 2.62
C ARG A 161 -8.18 15.27 3.23
N HIS A 162 -8.73 15.57 4.40
CA HIS A 162 -9.75 14.77 5.05
C HIS A 162 -10.96 15.66 5.36
N GLN A 163 -12.14 15.29 4.88
CA GLN A 163 -13.37 16.05 5.03
C GLN A 163 -14.39 15.29 5.88
N LEU A 164 -14.87 15.94 6.94
CA LEU A 164 -15.82 15.39 7.90
C LEU A 164 -16.98 16.37 8.16
N PRO A 165 -18.25 15.97 7.99
CA PRO A 165 -18.84 15.24 6.86
C PRO A 165 -19.03 16.15 5.64
N VAL A 166 -18.88 15.59 4.44
CA VAL A 166 -18.87 16.31 3.15
C VAL A 166 -20.14 17.14 2.93
N ASN A 167 -21.29 16.64 3.38
CA ASN A 167 -22.62 17.18 3.06
C ASN A 167 -23.23 18.04 4.18
N SER A 168 -22.45 18.40 5.22
CA SER A 168 -23.01 19.12 6.36
C SER A 168 -22.12 20.17 6.99
N MET A 169 -20.82 19.93 7.07
CA MET A 169 -19.88 20.84 7.72
C MET A 169 -18.63 20.95 6.86
N ASP A 170 -18.12 22.16 6.70
CA ASP A 170 -16.87 22.41 5.98
C ASP A 170 -15.64 22.17 6.88
N LEU A 171 -15.66 21.11 7.71
CA LEU A 171 -14.50 20.71 8.51
C LEU A 171 -13.55 19.92 7.63
N THR A 172 -12.44 20.55 7.28
CA THR A 172 -11.40 19.92 6.45
C THR A 172 -10.06 19.92 7.17
N GLY A 173 -9.51 18.73 7.38
CA GLY A 173 -8.11 18.52 7.73
C GLY A 173 -7.25 18.59 6.47
N LYS A 174 -6.21 19.42 6.49
CA LYS A 174 -5.27 19.55 5.36
C LYS A 174 -3.85 19.28 5.79
N GLY A 175 -3.01 18.78 4.90
CA GLY A 175 -1.61 18.61 5.20
C GLY A 175 -0.74 18.24 4.02
N VAL A 176 0.54 18.09 4.32
CA VAL A 176 1.58 17.68 3.37
C VAL A 176 2.39 16.57 4.01
N GLY A 177 2.81 15.60 3.20
CA GLY A 177 3.63 14.47 3.61
C GLY A 177 4.75 14.21 2.61
N MET A 178 5.79 13.53 3.06
CA MET A 178 6.90 13.13 2.19
C MET A 178 7.27 11.67 2.40
N ASP A 179 7.76 11.07 1.32
CA ASP A 179 8.26 9.71 1.28
C ASP A 179 9.64 9.72 0.64
N PHE A 180 10.57 8.94 1.18
CA PHE A 180 11.88 8.76 0.58
C PHE A 180 12.19 7.28 0.38
N GLY A 181 12.59 6.92 -0.83
CA GLY A 181 12.88 5.56 -1.24
C GLY A 181 14.29 5.38 -1.77
N ILE A 182 14.87 4.22 -1.49
CA ILE A 182 16.08 3.71 -2.13
C ILE A 182 15.75 2.33 -2.70
N PHE A 183 16.24 2.04 -3.90
CA PHE A 183 16.10 0.74 -4.51
C PHE A 183 17.44 0.26 -5.07
N ILE A 184 17.76 -1.00 -4.79
CA ILE A 184 19.02 -1.64 -5.14
C ILE A 184 18.70 -2.87 -5.98
N LYS A 185 19.15 -2.86 -7.24
CA LYS A 185 19.02 -3.98 -8.17
C LYS A 185 20.30 -4.79 -8.20
N THR A 186 20.24 -6.06 -7.80
CA THR A 186 21.43 -6.92 -7.83
C THR A 186 21.49 -7.78 -9.09
N LYS A 187 22.70 -8.23 -9.44
CA LYS A 187 22.93 -9.11 -10.59
C LYS A 187 22.41 -10.54 -10.36
N SER A 188 22.22 -10.97 -9.11
CA SER A 188 21.70 -12.30 -8.78
C SER A 188 20.18 -12.43 -8.99
N GLY A 189 19.51 -11.35 -9.38
CA GLY A 189 18.06 -11.29 -9.57
C GLY A 189 17.28 -10.98 -8.30
N ALA A 190 17.97 -10.79 -7.16
CA ALA A 190 17.35 -10.27 -5.95
C ALA A 190 17.33 -8.73 -5.96
N ASN A 191 16.27 -8.12 -5.46
CA ASN A 191 16.24 -6.67 -5.23
C ASN A 191 16.15 -6.37 -3.74
N TYR A 192 16.62 -5.19 -3.37
CA TYR A 192 16.47 -4.64 -2.02
C TYR A 192 15.89 -3.24 -2.09
N GLY A 193 15.13 -2.88 -1.07
CA GLY A 193 14.49 -1.57 -1.00
C GLY A 193 14.52 -1.06 0.43
N ILE A 194 14.74 0.24 0.57
CA ILE A 194 14.59 0.96 1.83
C ILE A 194 13.56 2.05 1.59
N MET A 195 12.67 2.24 2.55
CA MET A 195 11.60 3.23 2.45
C MET A 195 11.37 3.92 3.79
N VAL A 196 11.35 5.26 3.74
CA VAL A 196 10.88 6.13 4.82
C VAL A 196 9.56 6.73 4.36
N GLN A 197 8.46 6.21 4.90
CA GLN A 197 7.11 6.57 4.50
C GLN A 197 6.48 7.54 5.51
N ASP A 198 5.71 8.50 4.99
CA ASP A 198 4.91 9.46 5.77
C ASP A 198 5.74 10.37 6.71
N LEU A 199 6.95 10.73 6.26
CA LEU A 199 7.79 11.68 6.96
C LEU A 199 7.10 13.05 7.06
N ASN A 200 6.88 13.50 8.29
CA ASN A 200 6.22 14.77 8.61
C ASN A 200 4.79 14.91 8.05
N SER A 201 4.15 13.79 7.69
CA SER A 201 2.73 13.75 7.31
C SER A 201 1.85 14.08 8.51
N ARG A 202 0.83 14.93 8.32
CA ARG A 202 -0.11 15.34 9.37
C ARG A 202 -1.39 15.90 8.77
N TYR A 203 -2.48 15.88 9.54
CA TYR A 203 -3.62 16.76 9.31
C TYR A 203 -3.56 17.98 10.22
N GLN A 204 -3.81 19.15 9.66
CA GLN A 204 -4.12 20.35 10.40
C GLN A 204 -5.62 20.64 10.26
N TRP A 205 -6.32 20.51 11.38
CA TRP A 205 -7.74 20.78 11.51
C TRP A 205 -7.95 22.19 12.03
N LYS A 206 -8.86 22.94 11.40
CA LYS A 206 -9.31 24.25 11.86
C LYS A 206 -10.78 24.16 12.26
N THR A 207 -11.07 24.36 13.54
CA THR A 207 -12.40 24.13 14.13
C THR A 207 -13.09 25.42 14.58
N ASP A 208 -12.50 26.57 14.26
CA ASP A 208 -12.98 27.94 14.50
C ASP A 208 -14.37 28.21 13.91
N LYS A 209 -14.71 27.53 12.81
CA LYS A 209 -16.04 27.64 12.19
C LYS A 209 -17.14 26.84 12.89
N ILE A 210 -16.80 25.96 13.83
CA ILE A 210 -17.73 24.95 14.39
C ILE A 210 -17.91 25.14 15.88
N PHE A 211 -16.84 25.50 16.60
CA PHE A 211 -16.90 25.76 18.03
C PHE A 211 -16.68 27.25 18.30
N GLU A 212 -17.43 27.81 19.25
CA GLU A 212 -17.26 29.20 19.73
C GLU A 212 -15.82 29.48 20.21
N ARG A 213 -15.11 28.44 20.66
CA ARG A 213 -13.67 28.45 20.98
C ARG A 213 -12.91 27.42 20.16
N GLY A 214 -13.03 27.48 18.84
CA GLY A 214 -12.30 26.58 17.96
C GLY A 214 -10.78 26.71 18.09
N LYS A 215 -10.08 25.61 17.86
CA LYS A 215 -8.62 25.51 17.93
C LYS A 215 -8.06 24.92 16.64
N VAL A 216 -6.79 25.22 16.40
CA VAL A 216 -5.99 24.46 15.42
C VAL A 216 -5.54 23.18 16.10
N TYR A 217 -5.99 22.04 15.59
CA TYR A 217 -5.59 20.72 16.07
C TYR A 217 -4.72 20.05 15.02
N ILE A 218 -3.58 19.51 15.44
CA ILE A 218 -2.65 18.80 14.55
C ILE A 218 -2.69 17.33 14.90
N GLU A 219 -2.95 16.52 13.90
CA GLU A 219 -2.99 15.07 13.99
C GLU A 219 -1.85 14.48 13.17
N GLN A 220 -0.83 13.95 13.84
CA GLN A 220 0.40 13.52 13.20
C GLN A 220 0.31 12.06 12.74
N PHE A 221 0.77 11.79 11.52
CA PHE A 221 0.84 10.43 11.01
C PHE A 221 2.10 9.77 11.57
N PRO A 222 2.09 8.45 11.78
CA PRO A 222 3.28 7.73 12.17
C PRO A 222 4.20 7.57 10.95
N THR A 223 5.49 7.85 11.15
CA THR A 223 6.52 7.59 10.15
C THR A 223 6.83 6.09 10.13
N MET A 224 6.93 5.48 8.95
CA MET A 224 7.33 4.09 8.81
C MET A 224 8.69 3.95 8.16
N TYR A 225 9.56 3.16 8.76
CA TYR A 225 10.86 2.78 8.18
C TYR A 225 10.77 1.32 7.77
N ARG A 226 11.02 1.03 6.50
CA ARG A 226 10.83 -0.29 5.90
C ARG A 226 12.07 -0.73 5.14
N PHE A 227 12.34 -2.02 5.20
CA PHE A 227 13.34 -2.71 4.41
C PHE A 227 12.69 -3.92 3.75
N GLY A 228 12.82 -4.02 2.43
CA GLY A 228 12.26 -5.10 1.64
C GLY A 228 13.29 -5.82 0.81
N SER A 229 12.96 -7.06 0.45
CA SER A 229 13.70 -7.84 -0.54
C SER A 229 12.77 -8.65 -1.42
N THR A 230 13.16 -8.82 -2.68
CA THR A 230 12.48 -9.70 -3.64
C THR A 230 13.46 -10.67 -4.25
N PHE A 231 13.02 -11.89 -4.52
CA PHE A 231 13.85 -12.92 -5.16
C PHE A 231 13.00 -13.99 -5.83
N ASN A 232 13.58 -14.64 -6.84
CA ASN A 232 12.97 -15.75 -7.54
C ASN A 232 13.45 -17.08 -6.95
N TYR A 233 12.54 -18.02 -6.73
CA TYR A 233 12.84 -19.40 -6.37
C TYR A 233 12.03 -20.36 -7.24
N SER A 234 12.69 -20.97 -8.22
CA SER A 234 12.03 -21.79 -9.26
C SER A 234 10.95 -20.96 -10.00
N LYS A 235 9.68 -21.38 -9.98
CA LYS A 235 8.52 -20.66 -10.56
C LYS A 235 7.84 -19.69 -9.59
N ALA A 236 8.30 -19.61 -8.35
CA ALA A 236 7.75 -18.73 -7.33
C ALA A 236 8.57 -17.44 -7.23
N TYR A 237 7.89 -16.32 -7.31
CA TYR A 237 8.44 -15.00 -7.01
C TYR A 237 8.05 -14.62 -5.59
N ILE A 238 9.05 -14.28 -4.77
CA ILE A 238 8.88 -14.07 -3.34
C ILE A 238 9.21 -12.62 -3.00
N THR A 239 8.38 -12.01 -2.17
CA THR A 239 8.56 -10.65 -1.66
C THR A 239 8.54 -10.67 -0.13
N THR A 240 9.45 -9.93 0.48
CA THR A 240 9.61 -9.84 1.93
C THR A 240 9.78 -8.39 2.32
N ASP A 241 9.21 -7.99 3.45
CA ASP A 241 9.34 -6.62 3.96
C ASP A 241 9.24 -6.64 5.49
N ALA A 242 10.12 -5.90 6.14
CA ALA A 242 10.11 -5.69 7.58
C ALA A 242 10.30 -4.21 7.87
N GLY A 243 9.70 -3.72 8.95
CA GLY A 243 9.80 -2.31 9.28
C GLY A 243 9.36 -1.96 10.69
N ILE A 244 9.57 -0.71 11.05
CA ILE A 244 9.14 -0.11 12.30
C ILE A 244 8.23 1.08 12.03
N VAL A 245 7.28 1.30 12.92
CA VAL A 245 6.32 2.40 12.89
C VAL A 245 6.59 3.28 14.11
N MET A 246 6.86 4.55 13.89
CA MET A 246 7.21 5.51 14.94
C MET A 246 6.25 6.69 14.93
N SER A 247 5.84 7.15 16.11
CA SER A 247 5.11 8.40 16.29
C SER A 247 5.92 9.30 17.23
N GLY A 248 6.57 10.31 16.66
CA GLY A 248 7.61 11.05 17.39
C GLY A 248 8.73 10.12 17.85
N SER A 249 9.03 10.13 19.14
CA SER A 249 10.02 9.24 19.77
C SER A 249 9.45 7.86 20.18
N ASN A 250 8.14 7.64 20.06
CA ASN A 250 7.50 6.42 20.52
C ASN A 250 7.45 5.37 19.43
N LEU A 251 7.95 4.17 19.73
CA LEU A 251 7.77 2.99 18.88
C LEU A 251 6.33 2.49 18.99
N VAL A 252 5.61 2.52 17.88
CA VAL A 252 4.19 2.10 17.82
C VAL A 252 4.10 0.60 17.54
N ALA A 253 4.84 0.13 16.53
CA ALA A 253 4.74 -1.23 16.03
C ALA A 253 5.98 -1.68 15.27
N TYR A 254 6.23 -2.99 15.29
CA TYR A 254 7.01 -3.69 14.27
C TYR A 254 6.06 -4.24 13.22
N THR A 255 6.47 -4.19 11.96
CA THR A 255 5.70 -4.73 10.84
C THR A 255 6.54 -5.75 10.10
N ALA A 256 5.91 -6.82 9.68
CA ALA A 256 6.53 -7.84 8.87
C ALA A 256 5.51 -8.34 7.84
N ARG A 257 5.96 -8.52 6.60
CA ARG A 257 5.12 -8.83 5.45
C ARG A 257 5.84 -9.83 4.56
N PHE A 258 5.06 -10.72 3.98
CA PHE A 258 5.53 -11.79 3.12
C PHE A 258 4.52 -12.03 2.00
N GLY A 259 5.00 -12.20 0.78
CA GLY A 259 4.18 -12.45 -0.40
C GLY A 259 4.84 -13.44 -1.34
N VAL A 260 4.00 -14.24 -2.01
CA VAL A 260 4.40 -15.20 -3.03
C VAL A 260 3.49 -15.04 -4.24
N GLU A 261 4.09 -15.05 -5.42
CA GLU A 261 3.43 -15.06 -6.72
C GLU A 261 3.94 -16.27 -7.50
N TYR A 262 3.03 -17.14 -7.93
CA TYR A 262 3.33 -18.29 -8.77
C TYR A 262 2.78 -18.05 -10.17
N LYS A 263 3.67 -18.11 -11.16
CA LYS A 263 3.32 -17.94 -12.57
C LYS A 263 2.84 -19.27 -13.16
N TYR A 264 1.60 -19.31 -13.64
CA TYR A 264 1.00 -20.46 -14.32
C TYR A 264 0.83 -20.20 -15.82
N LEU A 265 1.32 -21.14 -16.62
CA LEU A 265 1.39 -21.15 -18.09
C LEU A 265 2.17 -19.98 -18.70
N GLU A 266 1.71 -18.74 -18.59
CA GLU A 266 2.50 -17.53 -18.88
C GLU A 266 1.73 -16.22 -18.60
N HIS A 267 0.40 -16.32 -18.52
CA HIS A 267 -0.51 -15.17 -18.39
C HIS A 267 -1.26 -15.15 -17.05
N TYR A 268 -1.26 -16.28 -16.32
CA TYR A 268 -2.03 -16.44 -15.09
C TYR A 268 -1.11 -16.40 -13.87
N TYR A 269 -1.54 -15.68 -12.84
CA TYR A 269 -0.78 -15.53 -11.60
C TYR A 269 -1.63 -15.95 -10.42
N LEU A 270 -1.08 -16.84 -9.59
CA LEU A 270 -1.63 -17.22 -8.30
C LEU A 270 -0.83 -16.54 -7.22
N ARG A 271 -1.48 -15.82 -6.32
CA ARG A 271 -0.82 -15.00 -5.30
C ARG A 271 -1.34 -15.30 -3.91
N GLY A 272 -0.45 -15.24 -2.94
CA GLY A 272 -0.82 -15.33 -1.53
C GLY A 272 0.21 -14.62 -0.66
N GLY A 273 -0.23 -14.12 0.48
CA GLY A 273 0.63 -13.36 1.36
C GLY A 273 0.01 -13.04 2.70
N PHE A 274 0.87 -12.55 3.59
CA PHE A 274 0.51 -12.06 4.91
C PHE A 274 1.19 -10.73 5.15
N GLY A 275 0.44 -9.75 5.61
CA GLY A 275 0.98 -8.44 5.97
C GLY A 275 -0.10 -7.51 6.49
N ASN A 276 0.30 -6.49 7.26
CA ASN A 276 -0.64 -5.58 7.94
C ASN A 276 -1.69 -6.31 8.81
N GLY A 277 -1.33 -7.49 9.36
CA GLY A 277 -2.25 -8.33 10.13
C GLY A 277 -3.34 -9.03 9.30
N ARG A 278 -3.19 -9.08 7.98
CA ARG A 278 -4.18 -9.64 7.03
C ARG A 278 -3.55 -10.76 6.22
N VAL A 279 -4.37 -11.75 5.88
CA VAL A 279 -4.03 -12.77 4.87
C VAL A 279 -4.70 -12.36 3.55
N GLY A 280 -3.91 -12.35 2.48
CA GLY A 280 -4.37 -12.06 1.13
C GLY A 280 -4.19 -13.25 0.21
N VAL A 281 -5.15 -13.42 -0.71
CA VAL A 281 -5.08 -14.37 -1.82
C VAL A 281 -5.56 -13.64 -3.07
N GLY A 282 -4.92 -13.88 -4.21
CA GLY A 282 -5.30 -13.18 -5.43
C GLY A 282 -4.96 -13.90 -6.72
N LEU A 283 -5.59 -13.43 -7.78
CA LEU A 283 -5.42 -13.89 -9.14
C LEU A 283 -4.98 -12.71 -10.02
N GLY A 284 -4.20 -13.01 -11.05
CA GLY A 284 -3.83 -12.03 -12.07
C GLY A 284 -3.93 -12.63 -13.46
N LEU A 285 -4.33 -11.82 -14.41
CA LEU A 285 -4.38 -12.13 -15.84
C LEU A 285 -3.72 -11.00 -16.62
N ASP A 286 -2.70 -11.33 -17.39
CA ASP A 286 -2.13 -10.44 -18.40
C ASP A 286 -2.73 -10.79 -19.78
N TRP A 287 -3.08 -9.78 -20.57
CA TRP A 287 -3.48 -9.94 -21.97
C TRP A 287 -3.02 -8.76 -22.83
N SER A 288 -3.17 -8.91 -24.14
CA SER A 288 -2.82 -7.91 -25.14
C SER A 288 -4.09 -7.22 -25.62
N LEU A 289 -4.24 -5.92 -25.36
CA LEU A 289 -5.34 -5.11 -25.89
C LEU A 289 -4.95 -4.44 -27.20
N PHE A 290 -3.80 -3.76 -27.23
CA PHE A 290 -3.25 -3.10 -28.41
C PHE A 290 -1.85 -3.63 -28.74
N GLU A 291 -0.95 -3.66 -27.74
CA GLU A 291 0.38 -4.23 -27.83
C GLU A 291 0.50 -5.51 -27.00
N ASP A 292 1.56 -6.28 -27.25
CA ASP A 292 1.80 -7.52 -26.53
C ASP A 292 1.93 -7.29 -25.02
N MET A 293 1.03 -7.90 -24.25
CA MET A 293 1.00 -7.91 -22.79
C MET A 293 0.95 -6.51 -22.16
N ASP A 294 0.21 -5.60 -22.80
CA ASP A 294 0.02 -4.22 -22.34
C ASP A 294 -0.99 -4.07 -21.20
N SER A 295 -1.89 -5.05 -21.01
CA SER A 295 -3.04 -4.97 -20.12
C SER A 295 -3.01 -6.05 -19.05
N ARG A 296 -3.40 -5.68 -17.83
CA ARG A 296 -3.46 -6.57 -16.67
C ARG A 296 -4.72 -6.34 -15.86
N LEU A 297 -5.36 -7.43 -15.44
CA LEU A 297 -6.44 -7.46 -14.46
C LEU A 297 -6.02 -8.31 -13.29
N ASP A 298 -6.09 -7.72 -12.11
CA ASP A 298 -5.80 -8.40 -10.86
C ASP A 298 -7.03 -8.35 -9.95
N TYR A 299 -7.27 -9.46 -9.24
CA TYR A 299 -8.27 -9.56 -8.19
C TYR A 299 -7.61 -10.07 -6.91
N ALA A 300 -7.99 -9.50 -5.78
CA ALA A 300 -7.56 -9.97 -4.48
C ALA A 300 -8.73 -10.05 -3.50
N PHE A 301 -8.63 -11.05 -2.65
CA PHE A 301 -9.48 -11.28 -1.50
C PHE A 301 -8.62 -11.19 -0.26
N THR A 302 -9.08 -10.45 0.75
CA THR A 302 -8.39 -10.44 2.05
C THR A 302 -9.33 -10.65 3.23
N LEU A 303 -8.77 -11.29 4.25
CA LEU A 303 -9.42 -11.47 5.54
C LEU A 303 -8.92 -10.39 6.49
N GLU A 304 -9.80 -9.48 6.88
CA GLU A 304 -9.53 -8.35 7.77
C GLU A 304 -10.05 -8.59 9.19
N GLY A 305 -9.90 -9.79 9.73
CA GLY A 305 -10.27 -10.11 11.13
C GLY A 305 -11.68 -9.65 11.48
N ALA A 306 -11.80 -8.80 12.51
CA ALA A 306 -13.09 -8.23 12.96
C ALA A 306 -13.78 -7.31 11.94
N ALA A 307 -13.03 -6.75 10.97
CA ALA A 307 -13.58 -5.94 9.90
C ALA A 307 -14.13 -6.78 8.74
N GLY A 308 -14.05 -8.12 8.81
CA GLY A 308 -14.66 -9.02 7.84
C GLY A 308 -13.78 -9.28 6.62
N ILE A 309 -14.38 -9.20 5.43
CA ILE A 309 -13.77 -9.56 4.15
C ILE A 309 -13.65 -8.30 3.29
N SER A 310 -12.62 -8.23 2.47
CA SER A 310 -12.54 -7.18 1.45
C SER A 310 -12.09 -7.72 0.10
N HIS A 311 -12.50 -7.00 -0.95
CA HIS A 311 -12.27 -7.35 -2.34
C HIS A 311 -11.57 -6.20 -3.04
N VAL A 312 -10.50 -6.51 -3.79
CA VAL A 312 -9.76 -5.51 -4.56
C VAL A 312 -9.77 -5.92 -6.03
N PHE A 313 -10.13 -4.97 -6.88
CA PHE A 313 -10.01 -5.10 -8.33
C PHE A 313 -9.03 -4.07 -8.84
N THR A 314 -8.10 -4.50 -9.68
CA THR A 314 -7.09 -3.61 -10.25
C THR A 314 -6.96 -3.84 -11.74
N TYR A 315 -6.94 -2.75 -12.49
CA TYR A 315 -6.61 -2.74 -13.90
C TYR A 315 -5.34 -1.91 -14.10
N ALA A 316 -4.38 -2.44 -14.85
CA ALA A 316 -3.18 -1.71 -15.23
C ALA A 316 -2.96 -1.81 -16.74
N PHE A 317 -2.58 -0.70 -17.34
CA PHE A 317 -2.33 -0.57 -18.77
C PHE A 317 -0.95 0.07 -19.01
N THR A 318 -0.25 -0.40 -20.04
CA THR A 318 1.12 -0.01 -20.39
C THR A 318 1.13 0.59 -21.79
N PHE A 319 1.76 1.76 -21.97
CA PHE A 319 1.84 2.47 -23.25
C PHE A 319 3.15 3.25 -23.41
#